data_AF-A0A662GP66-F1
#
_entry.id   AF-A0A662GP66-F1
#
_cell.length_a   1.000
_cell.length_b   1.000
_cell.length_c   1.000
_cell.angle_alpha   90.00
_cell.angle_beta   90.00
_cell.angle_gamma   90.00
#
_symmetry.space_group_name_H-M   'P 1'
#
loop_
_entity.id
_entity.type
_entity.pdbx_description
1 polymer ?
#
loop_
_entity_poly.entity_id
_entity_poly.type
_entity_poly.pdbx_seq_one_letter_code
_entity_poly.pdbx_strand_id
1 'polypeptide(L)'
;MVGRLIGYTIGEATPLRATFIAKEVPAVGQYVTLEYSDSVVLGMIQSLVRGSVSITSDMHDAEAVERIRLLDGGSGHYVKGSIKILGDVETLRIPRTPPPPATEVHEADPNVLRRIFGASESGIRIGVLLSQPTVPVYVDVNKMVSRHLAILAITGAGKSNTVAVIADGIARLGGAVLIFDMHSEYTTAEFWGGVNVIEAKINPVELSVGEFLRLLNIDQSSFKQERYFRMALKEARRRLLSGAIHPHQLLDVLCRMLEDYAESDRYRADRSSIMSVVNKVEGLLDRYAHILDYYAPDVVSQLELGRVNVVDLG
;
A
#
# COMPACT_ATOMS: atom_id res chain seq x y z
N MET A 1 -17.29 6.54 31.28
CA MET A 1 -17.37 5.62 32.46
C MET A 1 -16.04 4.90 32.53
N VAL A 2 -15.49 4.67 33.71
CA VAL A 2 -14.26 3.85 33.84
C VAL A 2 -14.61 2.44 33.37
N GLY A 3 -13.83 1.89 32.43
CA GLY A 3 -14.05 0.56 31.89
C GLY A 3 -13.92 -0.53 32.97
N ARG A 4 -14.27 -1.77 32.63
CA ARG A 4 -14.12 -2.89 33.56
C ARG A 4 -12.64 -3.07 33.93
N LEU A 5 -12.36 -3.26 35.22
CA LEU A 5 -11.01 -3.53 35.71
C LEU A 5 -10.51 -4.91 35.27
N ILE A 6 -9.42 -4.94 34.50
CA ILE A 6 -8.78 -6.16 34.02
C ILE A 6 -7.71 -6.64 34.98
N GLY A 7 -6.96 -5.72 35.60
CA GLY A 7 -5.82 -6.08 36.45
C GLY A 7 -4.99 -4.89 36.89
N TYR A 8 -3.74 -5.16 37.28
CA TYR A 8 -2.81 -4.15 37.77
C TYR A 8 -1.42 -4.34 37.15
N THR A 9 -0.72 -3.23 36.92
CA THR A 9 0.69 -3.27 36.52
C THR A 9 1.55 -3.86 37.63
N ILE A 10 2.57 -4.63 37.25
CA ILE A 10 3.52 -5.25 38.18
C ILE A 10 4.94 -5.17 37.63
N GLY A 11 5.92 -5.19 38.52
CA GLY A 11 7.33 -5.14 38.14
C GLY A 11 7.72 -3.83 37.47
N GLU A 12 8.73 -3.89 36.60
CA GLU A 12 9.26 -2.73 35.89
C GLU A 12 8.43 -2.39 34.65
N ALA A 13 8.31 -1.10 34.38
CA ALA A 13 7.66 -0.57 33.19
C ALA A 13 8.53 0.50 32.52
N THR A 14 8.35 0.66 31.22
CA THR A 14 8.93 1.74 30.41
C THR A 14 7.79 2.59 29.85
N PRO A 15 8.07 3.78 29.30
CA PRO A 15 7.03 4.57 28.63
C PRO A 15 6.38 3.89 27.42
N LEU A 16 6.93 2.76 26.94
CA LEU A 16 6.44 2.00 25.79
C LEU A 16 5.80 0.66 26.18
N ARG A 17 6.05 0.17 27.40
CA ARG A 17 5.64 -1.17 27.79
C ARG A 17 5.43 -1.28 29.29
N ALA A 18 4.38 -1.98 29.69
CA ALA A 18 4.14 -2.38 31.08
C ALA A 18 3.90 -3.89 31.17
N THR A 19 4.30 -4.49 32.29
CA THR A 19 3.88 -5.85 32.65
C THR A 19 2.67 -5.73 33.58
N PHE A 20 1.70 -6.63 33.44
CA PHE A 20 0.51 -6.64 34.30
C PHE A 20 0.14 -8.05 34.75
N ILE A 21 -0.59 -8.13 35.86
CA ILE A 21 -1.26 -9.33 36.32
C ILE A 21 -2.78 -9.13 36.23
N ALA A 22 -3.47 -10.10 35.66
CA ALA A 22 -4.89 -10.00 35.36
C ALA A 22 -5.74 -10.63 36.48
N LYS A 23 -6.85 -9.98 36.82
CA LYS A 23 -7.94 -10.53 37.64
C LYS A 23 -8.86 -11.43 36.81
N GLU A 24 -9.15 -10.99 35.58
CA GLU A 24 -9.90 -11.74 34.59
C GLU A 24 -9.02 -12.01 33.38
N VAL A 25 -9.28 -13.10 32.65
CA VAL A 25 -8.46 -13.50 31.51
C VAL A 25 -8.76 -12.59 30.31
N PRO A 26 -7.84 -11.72 29.88
CA PRO A 26 -8.07 -10.87 28.73
C PRO A 26 -7.65 -11.55 27.42
N ALA A 27 -7.83 -10.87 26.29
CA ALA A 27 -7.38 -11.34 24.98
C ALA A 27 -6.16 -10.57 24.47
N VAL A 28 -5.31 -11.22 23.67
CA VAL A 28 -4.25 -10.54 22.92
C VAL A 28 -4.89 -9.61 21.88
N GLY A 29 -4.36 -8.39 21.74
CA GLY A 29 -4.92 -7.35 20.88
C GLY A 29 -6.09 -6.58 21.51
N GLN A 30 -6.47 -6.88 22.76
CA GLN A 30 -7.44 -6.08 23.50
C GLN A 30 -6.82 -4.74 23.90
N TYR A 31 -7.56 -3.66 23.66
CA TYR A 31 -7.19 -2.32 24.07
C TYR A 31 -7.55 -2.08 25.53
N VAL A 32 -6.64 -1.43 26.24
CA VAL A 32 -6.76 -1.12 27.66
C VAL A 32 -6.41 0.33 27.91
N THR A 33 -6.86 0.87 29.04
CA THR A 33 -6.52 2.21 29.51
C THR A 33 -5.85 2.11 30.88
N LEU A 34 -4.86 2.97 31.09
CA LEU A 34 -4.15 3.15 32.34
C LEU A 34 -4.21 4.63 32.69
N GLU A 35 -4.55 4.94 33.94
CA GLU A 35 -4.57 6.33 34.42
C GLU A 35 -3.36 6.57 35.32
N TYR A 36 -2.50 7.50 34.92
CA TYR A 36 -1.33 7.88 35.70
C TYR A 36 -0.79 9.24 35.25
N SER A 37 -0.13 9.97 36.17
CA SER A 37 0.43 11.31 35.87
C SER A 37 -0.58 12.26 35.22
N ASP A 38 -1.80 12.30 35.75
CA ASP A 38 -2.93 13.12 35.26
C ASP A 38 -3.29 12.90 33.78
N SER A 39 -2.94 11.73 33.22
CA SER A 39 -3.16 11.36 31.83
C SER A 39 -3.86 10.01 31.74
N VAL A 40 -4.71 9.86 30.72
CA VAL A 40 -5.33 8.57 30.39
C VAL A 40 -4.58 8.01 29.20
N VAL A 41 -3.92 6.87 29.39
CA VAL A 41 -3.01 6.29 28.42
C VAL A 41 -3.61 5.05 27.81
N LEU A 42 -3.67 5.01 26.48
CA LEU A 42 -4.08 3.84 25.72
C LEU A 42 -2.93 2.84 25.61
N GLY A 43 -3.24 1.59 25.93
CA GLY A 43 -2.37 0.45 25.71
C GLY A 43 -3.06 -0.66 24.93
N MET A 44 -2.28 -1.62 24.46
CA MET A 44 -2.78 -2.85 23.84
C MET A 44 -2.06 -4.06 24.43
N ILE A 45 -2.82 -5.09 24.80
CA ILE A 45 -2.25 -6.34 25.31
C ILE A 45 -1.52 -7.03 24.15
N GLN A 46 -0.20 -7.16 24.30
CA GLN A 46 0.68 -7.71 23.26
C GLN A 46 0.93 -9.20 23.46
N SER A 47 0.97 -9.67 24.70
CA SER A 47 1.17 -11.08 25.02
C SER A 47 0.54 -11.46 26.36
N LEU A 48 0.20 -12.74 26.50
CA LEU A 48 -0.34 -13.33 27.72
C LEU A 48 0.39 -14.64 28.02
N VAL A 49 0.61 -14.89 29.30
CA VAL A 49 1.15 -16.12 29.86
C VAL A 49 0.27 -16.51 31.02
N ARG A 50 -0.12 -17.79 31.06
CA ARG A 50 -0.78 -18.39 32.22
C ARG A 50 0.20 -19.30 32.92
N GLY A 51 0.27 -19.20 34.24
CA GLY A 51 1.13 -20.04 35.07
C GLY A 51 0.47 -20.37 36.40
N SER A 52 1.15 -21.19 37.18
CA SER A 52 0.82 -21.46 38.58
C SER A 52 2.09 -21.25 39.41
N VAL A 53 1.93 -20.84 40.66
CA VAL A 53 3.05 -20.82 41.61
C VAL A 53 3.30 -22.23 42.16
N SER A 54 2.25 -23.04 42.29
CA SER A 54 2.31 -24.41 42.81
C SER A 54 2.71 -25.43 41.74
N ILE A 55 2.41 -25.16 40.46
CA ILE A 55 2.72 -26.04 39.32
C ILE A 55 3.70 -25.31 38.40
N THR A 56 4.99 -25.56 38.61
CA THR A 56 6.09 -24.92 37.89
C THR A 56 6.59 -25.79 36.72
N SER A 57 7.33 -25.18 35.79
CA SER A 57 7.89 -25.85 34.59
C SER A 57 8.97 -26.89 34.89
N ASP A 58 9.50 -26.84 36.10
CA ASP A 58 10.62 -27.58 36.66
C ASP A 58 10.16 -28.83 37.43
N MET A 59 8.84 -29.07 37.48
CA MET A 59 8.29 -30.32 38.01
C MET A 59 8.53 -31.49 37.05
N HIS A 60 8.95 -32.63 37.58
CA HIS A 60 9.25 -33.85 36.81
C HIS A 60 8.37 -35.07 37.20
N ASP A 61 7.43 -34.90 38.14
CA ASP A 61 6.53 -35.95 38.63
C ASP A 61 5.07 -35.58 38.37
N ALA A 62 4.38 -36.41 37.58
CA ALA A 62 2.98 -36.21 37.23
C ALA A 62 2.02 -36.44 38.42
N GLU A 63 2.35 -37.35 39.34
CA GLU A 63 1.51 -37.64 40.52
C GLU A 63 1.54 -36.47 41.53
N ALA A 64 2.68 -35.77 41.63
CA ALA A 64 2.77 -34.52 42.37
C ALA A 64 1.86 -33.43 41.78
N VAL A 65 1.85 -33.28 40.45
CA VAL A 65 0.96 -32.31 39.77
C VAL A 65 -0.51 -32.64 40.00
N GLU A 66 -0.89 -33.92 39.93
CA GLU A 66 -2.27 -34.36 40.19
C GLU A 66 -2.72 -34.04 41.61
N ARG A 67 -1.88 -34.33 42.62
CA ARG A 67 -2.16 -33.99 44.02
C ARG A 67 -2.35 -32.49 44.23
N ILE A 68 -1.46 -31.66 43.66
CA ILE A 68 -1.56 -30.20 43.77
C ILE A 68 -2.84 -29.69 43.10
N ARG A 69 -3.17 -30.21 41.90
CA ARG A 69 -4.40 -29.82 41.18
C ARG A 69 -5.67 -30.11 41.99
N LEU A 70 -5.72 -31.25 42.67
CA LEU A 70 -6.85 -31.64 43.52
C LEU A 70 -6.97 -30.74 44.76
N LEU A 71 -5.85 -30.29 45.33
CA LEU A 71 -5.81 -29.43 46.52
C LEU A 71 -6.12 -27.96 46.20
N ASP A 72 -5.59 -27.41 45.10
CA ASP A 72 -5.72 -25.99 44.73
C ASP A 72 -7.10 -25.62 44.15
N GLY A 73 -7.95 -26.61 43.87
CA GLY A 73 -9.30 -26.41 43.32
C GLY A 73 -9.35 -25.61 42.01
N GLY A 74 -8.22 -25.52 41.27
CA GLY A 74 -8.09 -24.72 40.04
C GLY A 74 -7.89 -23.21 40.24
N SER A 75 -7.68 -22.74 41.47
CA SER A 75 -7.60 -21.29 41.81
C SER A 75 -6.19 -20.71 41.87
N GLY A 76 -5.14 -21.56 41.92
CA GLY A 76 -3.73 -21.14 42.03
C GLY A 76 -3.08 -20.62 40.73
N HIS A 77 -3.88 -20.32 39.70
CA HIS A 77 -3.36 -19.86 38.41
C HIS A 77 -3.33 -18.34 38.34
N TYR A 78 -2.22 -17.80 37.82
CA TYR A 78 -2.12 -16.39 37.45
C TYR A 78 -2.13 -16.22 35.94
N VAL A 79 -2.61 -15.07 35.48
CA VAL A 79 -2.41 -14.59 34.12
C VAL A 79 -1.57 -13.33 34.19
N LYS A 80 -0.42 -13.35 33.53
CA LYS A 80 0.45 -12.19 33.35
C LYS A 80 0.55 -11.86 31.88
N GLY A 81 0.80 -10.61 31.56
CA GLY A 81 0.98 -10.20 30.18
C GLY A 81 1.81 -8.96 30.04
N SER A 82 2.03 -8.58 28.80
CA SER A 82 2.64 -7.29 28.47
C SER A 82 1.66 -6.40 27.73
N ILE A 83 1.66 -5.13 28.11
CA ILE A 83 0.90 -4.07 27.48
C ILE A 83 1.89 -3.22 26.70
N LYS A 84 1.63 -3.03 25.41
CA LYS A 84 2.29 -2.01 24.59
C LYS A 84 1.57 -0.68 24.84
N ILE A 85 2.29 0.31 25.33
CA ILE A 85 1.77 1.67 25.48
C ILE A 85 1.76 2.33 24.10
N LEU A 86 0.59 2.84 23.70
CA LEU A 86 0.38 3.43 22.37
C LEU A 86 0.48 4.95 22.43
N GLY A 87 -0.09 5.56 23.47
CA GLY A 87 -0.09 7.01 23.64
C GLY A 87 -1.15 7.49 24.61
N ASP A 88 -1.01 8.73 25.05
CA ASP A 88 -2.07 9.46 25.74
C ASP A 88 -3.28 9.68 24.82
N VAL A 89 -4.49 9.51 25.34
CA VAL A 89 -5.73 9.51 24.54
C VAL A 89 -6.10 10.88 23.98
N GLU A 90 -5.65 11.96 24.61
CA GLU A 90 -5.97 13.33 24.19
C GLU A 90 -4.90 13.89 23.23
N THR A 91 -3.63 13.72 23.58
CA THR A 91 -2.50 14.27 22.82
C THR A 91 -1.99 13.36 21.72
N LEU A 92 -2.34 12.06 21.76
CA LEU A 92 -1.86 10.99 20.86
C LEU A 92 -0.32 10.87 20.86
N ARG A 93 0.32 11.29 21.94
CA ARG A 93 1.77 11.21 22.12
C ARG A 93 2.12 10.12 23.11
N ILE A 94 3.28 9.51 22.90
CA ILE A 94 3.85 8.57 23.85
C ILE A 94 4.14 9.33 25.16
N PRO A 95 3.64 8.85 26.32
CA PRO A 95 3.97 9.43 27.61
C PRO A 95 5.48 9.47 27.83
N ARG A 96 5.98 10.46 28.57
CA ARG A 96 7.42 10.55 28.89
C ARG A 96 7.80 9.77 30.14
N THR A 97 6.81 9.36 30.91
CA THR A 97 6.98 8.61 32.16
C THR A 97 6.32 7.23 32.03
N PRO A 98 6.91 6.19 32.63
CA PRO A 98 6.28 4.88 32.72
C PRO A 98 5.11 4.91 33.72
N PRO A 99 4.13 3.99 33.59
CA PRO A 99 3.13 3.80 34.63
C PRO A 99 3.80 3.28 35.91
N PRO A 100 3.39 3.77 37.10
CA PRO A 100 3.80 3.17 38.37
C PRO A 100 3.42 1.69 38.48
N PRO A 101 4.08 0.91 39.37
CA PRO A 101 3.56 -0.38 39.79
C PRO A 101 2.20 -0.22 40.46
N ALA A 102 1.36 -1.26 40.36
CA ALA A 102 0.00 -1.29 40.87
C ALA A 102 -0.98 -0.28 40.23
N THR A 103 -0.61 0.33 39.09
CA THR A 103 -1.56 1.09 38.27
C THR A 103 -2.66 0.18 37.74
N GLU A 104 -3.90 0.64 37.84
CA GLU A 104 -5.06 -0.09 37.34
C GLU A 104 -5.06 -0.17 35.81
N VAL A 105 -5.40 -1.36 35.31
CA VAL A 105 -5.55 -1.63 33.89
C VAL A 105 -7.03 -1.88 33.63
N HIS A 106 -7.66 -0.96 32.90
CA HIS A 106 -9.08 -1.04 32.56
C HIS A 106 -9.29 -1.39 31.10
N GLU A 107 -10.38 -2.06 30.77
CA GLU A 107 -10.84 -2.20 29.39
C GLU A 107 -11.07 -0.83 28.76
N ALA A 108 -10.60 -0.61 27.52
CA ALA A 108 -10.78 0.68 26.86
C ALA A 108 -12.25 0.93 26.51
N ASP A 109 -12.77 2.13 26.86
CA ASP A 109 -14.11 2.56 26.51
C ASP A 109 -14.25 2.64 24.96
N PRO A 110 -15.27 2.00 24.36
CA PRO A 110 -15.50 2.07 22.91
C PRO A 110 -15.58 3.50 22.36
N ASN A 111 -16.03 4.48 23.17
CA ASN A 111 -16.10 5.88 22.77
C ASN A 111 -14.71 6.52 22.67
N VAL A 112 -13.79 6.16 23.57
CA VAL A 112 -12.37 6.59 23.48
C VAL A 112 -11.76 6.01 22.20
N LEU A 113 -11.98 4.73 21.93
CA LEU A 113 -11.47 4.10 20.72
C LEU A 113 -12.07 4.70 19.44
N ARG A 114 -13.37 5.06 19.44
CA ARG A 114 -14.00 5.78 18.32
C ARG A 114 -13.42 7.18 18.12
N ARG A 115 -13.02 7.90 19.17
CA ARG A 115 -12.35 9.19 19.03
C ARG A 115 -10.99 9.05 18.33
N ILE A 116 -10.30 7.94 18.54
CA ILE A 116 -8.94 7.70 18.01
C ILE A 116 -8.97 7.08 16.61
N PHE A 117 -9.81 6.06 16.39
CA PHE A 117 -9.87 5.27 15.15
C PHE A 117 -11.07 5.58 14.25
N GLY A 118 -12.04 6.34 14.75
CA GLY A 118 -13.30 6.61 14.07
C GLY A 118 -13.20 7.60 12.91
N ALA A 119 -14.36 7.98 12.39
CA ALA A 119 -14.47 8.74 11.16
C ALA A 119 -13.86 10.15 11.26
N SER A 120 -13.19 10.56 10.18
CA SER A 120 -12.87 11.95 9.87
C SER A 120 -13.67 12.39 8.64
N GLU A 121 -13.72 13.70 8.35
CA GLU A 121 -14.40 14.23 7.16
C GLU A 121 -13.90 13.60 5.84
N SER A 122 -12.61 13.27 5.77
CA SER A 122 -11.93 12.58 4.65
C SER A 122 -11.67 11.09 4.93
N GLY A 123 -12.45 10.47 5.81
CA GLY A 123 -12.20 9.11 6.29
C GLY A 123 -12.82 8.03 5.41
N ILE A 124 -12.02 7.04 4.99
CA ILE A 124 -12.53 5.78 4.42
C ILE A 124 -12.56 4.72 5.51
N ARG A 125 -13.73 4.10 5.71
CA ARG A 125 -13.86 2.95 6.60
C ARG A 125 -13.17 1.73 5.99
N ILE A 126 -12.18 1.19 6.70
CA ILE A 126 -11.45 -0.01 6.25
C ILE A 126 -11.85 -1.27 7.02
N GLY A 127 -12.58 -1.13 8.13
CA GLY A 127 -13.02 -2.28 8.92
C GLY A 127 -13.50 -1.90 10.32
N VAL A 128 -13.25 -2.80 11.27
CA VAL A 128 -13.54 -2.67 12.70
C VAL A 128 -12.37 -3.22 13.52
N LEU A 129 -12.26 -2.82 14.79
CA LEU A 129 -11.26 -3.42 15.69
C LEU A 129 -11.63 -4.87 16.00
N LEU A 130 -10.65 -5.78 15.91
CA LEU A 130 -10.87 -7.21 16.16
C LEU A 130 -11.37 -7.48 17.60
N SER A 131 -10.80 -6.78 18.58
CA SER A 131 -11.18 -6.92 19.99
C SER A 131 -12.45 -6.16 20.38
N GLN A 132 -12.90 -5.22 19.53
CA GLN A 132 -14.14 -4.46 19.73
C GLN A 132 -14.85 -4.20 18.39
N PRO A 133 -15.62 -5.16 17.87
CA PRO A 133 -16.26 -5.06 16.55
C PRO A 133 -17.26 -3.90 16.39
N THR A 134 -17.68 -3.27 17.50
CA THR A 134 -18.55 -2.08 17.51
C THR A 134 -17.81 -0.76 17.25
N VAL A 135 -16.48 -0.80 17.15
CA VAL A 135 -15.62 0.35 16.86
C VAL A 135 -15.15 0.27 15.40
N PRO A 136 -15.66 1.13 14.52
CA PRO A 136 -15.19 1.19 13.13
C PRO A 136 -13.81 1.85 13.06
N VAL A 137 -13.02 1.44 12.06
CA VAL A 137 -11.69 1.98 11.79
C VAL A 137 -11.71 2.72 10.46
N TYR A 138 -11.24 3.96 10.47
CA TYR A 138 -11.14 4.82 9.29
C TYR A 138 -9.69 5.19 9.01
N VAL A 139 -9.40 5.41 7.73
CA VAL A 139 -8.13 5.97 7.23
C VAL A 139 -8.41 7.30 6.57
N ASP A 140 -7.65 8.32 6.95
CA ASP A 140 -7.70 9.64 6.33
C ASP A 140 -7.04 9.61 4.95
N VAL A 141 -7.86 9.80 3.90
CA VAL A 141 -7.43 9.76 2.50
C VAL A 141 -6.37 10.79 2.19
N ASN A 142 -6.49 12.01 2.73
CA ASN A 142 -5.55 13.09 2.45
C ASN A 142 -4.15 12.74 2.97
N LYS A 143 -4.07 12.16 4.17
CA LYS A 143 -2.80 11.69 4.74
C LYS A 143 -2.25 10.49 3.99
N MET A 144 -3.12 9.55 3.60
CA MET A 144 -2.74 8.34 2.87
C MET A 144 -2.15 8.67 1.49
N VAL A 145 -2.79 9.56 0.72
CA VAL A 145 -2.34 9.93 -0.62
C VAL A 145 -1.08 10.79 -0.56
N SER A 146 -0.98 11.73 0.39
CA SER A 146 0.17 12.64 0.50
C SER A 146 1.46 11.99 1.02
N ARG A 147 1.37 10.86 1.75
CA ARG A 147 2.54 10.17 2.36
C ARG A 147 2.89 8.85 1.69
N HIS A 148 2.16 8.48 0.64
CA HIS A 148 2.16 7.15 0.02
C HIS A 148 1.67 6.05 0.97
N LEU A 149 1.18 4.95 0.39
CA LEU A 149 0.67 3.78 1.11
C LEU A 149 1.33 2.51 0.56
N ALA A 150 1.72 1.62 1.46
CA ALA A 150 2.10 0.25 1.13
C ALA A 150 1.12 -0.74 1.78
N ILE A 151 0.49 -1.60 0.97
CA ILE A 151 -0.38 -2.69 1.45
C ILE A 151 0.39 -3.99 1.28
N LEU A 152 0.84 -4.57 2.40
CA LEU A 152 1.65 -5.78 2.42
C LEU A 152 0.83 -6.92 3.05
N ALA A 153 0.68 -8.03 2.31
CA ALA A 153 -0.02 -9.21 2.79
C ALA A 153 0.49 -10.47 2.08
N ILE A 154 0.38 -11.63 2.73
CA ILE A 154 0.59 -12.93 2.07
C ILE A 154 -0.56 -13.21 1.08
N THR A 155 -0.33 -14.11 0.13
CA THR A 155 -1.38 -14.55 -0.81
C THR A 155 -2.62 -15.04 -0.06
N GLY A 156 -3.81 -14.61 -0.50
CA GLY A 156 -5.07 -14.96 0.15
C GLY A 156 -5.43 -14.17 1.40
N ALA A 157 -4.54 -13.31 1.92
CA ALA A 157 -4.82 -12.52 3.14
C ALA A 157 -5.64 -11.23 2.91
N GLY A 158 -6.20 -11.03 1.70
CA GLY A 158 -7.10 -9.91 1.41
C GLY A 158 -6.44 -8.62 0.91
N LYS A 159 -5.27 -8.70 0.27
CA LYS A 159 -4.61 -7.53 -0.38
C LYS A 159 -5.54 -6.84 -1.38
N SER A 160 -6.05 -7.57 -2.37
CA SER A 160 -6.89 -7.01 -3.44
C SER A 160 -8.23 -6.48 -2.88
N ASN A 161 -8.82 -7.17 -1.90
CA ASN A 161 -10.00 -6.67 -1.18
C ASN A 161 -9.73 -5.33 -0.48
N THR A 162 -8.56 -5.19 0.19
CA THR A 162 -8.19 -3.93 0.85
C THR A 162 -8.03 -2.80 -0.16
N VAL A 163 -7.42 -3.07 -1.32
CA VAL A 163 -7.33 -2.11 -2.44
C VAL A 163 -8.72 -1.72 -2.93
N ALA A 164 -9.62 -2.68 -3.14
CA ALA A 164 -10.99 -2.42 -3.60
C ALA A 164 -11.78 -1.53 -2.61
N VAL A 165 -11.71 -1.82 -1.30
CA VAL A 165 -12.38 -1.00 -0.26
C VAL A 165 -11.85 0.43 -0.24
N ILE A 166 -10.52 0.59 -0.35
CA ILE A 166 -9.91 1.92 -0.42
C ILE A 166 -10.31 2.64 -1.72
N ALA A 167 -10.27 1.95 -2.86
CA ALA A 167 -10.61 2.53 -4.15
C ALA A 167 -12.08 2.99 -4.20
N ASP A 168 -13.00 2.15 -3.72
CA ASP A 168 -14.42 2.48 -3.59
C ASP A 168 -14.64 3.71 -2.68
N GLY A 169 -13.95 3.75 -1.54
CA GLY A 169 -14.01 4.87 -0.62
C GLY A 169 -13.51 6.18 -1.22
N ILE A 170 -12.43 6.15 -2.00
CA ILE A 170 -11.91 7.35 -2.70
C ILE A 170 -12.92 7.81 -3.76
N ALA A 171 -13.46 6.88 -4.55
CA ALA A 171 -14.46 7.19 -5.57
C ALA A 171 -15.72 7.83 -4.97
N ARG A 172 -16.21 7.33 -3.82
CA ARG A 172 -17.33 7.92 -3.07
C ARG A 172 -17.10 9.36 -2.64
N LEU A 173 -15.85 9.72 -2.34
CA LEU A 173 -15.46 11.08 -1.98
C LEU A 173 -15.22 11.98 -3.21
N GLY A 174 -15.51 11.49 -4.42
CA GLY A 174 -15.29 12.20 -5.68
C GLY A 174 -13.84 12.20 -6.17
N GLY A 175 -12.96 11.43 -5.51
CA GLY A 175 -11.58 11.24 -5.95
C GLY A 175 -11.47 10.31 -7.15
N ALA A 176 -10.31 10.31 -7.80
CA ALA A 176 -9.97 9.35 -8.86
C ALA A 176 -8.89 8.38 -8.36
N VAL A 177 -9.04 7.12 -8.72
CA VAL A 177 -8.04 6.07 -8.48
C VAL A 177 -7.63 5.51 -9.83
N LEU A 178 -6.34 5.27 -10.03
CA LEU A 178 -5.80 4.55 -11.18
C LEU A 178 -5.17 3.25 -10.68
N ILE A 179 -5.70 2.12 -11.14
CA ILE A 179 -5.21 0.78 -10.83
C ILE A 179 -4.57 0.20 -12.09
N PHE A 180 -3.32 -0.24 -11.98
CA PHE A 180 -2.70 -1.10 -12.98
C PHE A 180 -2.98 -2.55 -12.59
N ASP A 181 -3.90 -3.18 -13.29
CA ASP A 181 -4.45 -4.48 -12.92
C ASP A 181 -3.73 -5.62 -13.65
N MET A 182 -2.91 -6.36 -12.92
CA MET A 182 -2.10 -7.46 -13.47
C MET A 182 -2.87 -8.77 -13.62
N HIS A 183 -4.05 -8.88 -13.01
CA HIS A 183 -4.81 -10.13 -12.89
C HIS A 183 -6.28 -9.98 -13.29
N SER A 184 -6.65 -8.82 -13.85
CA SER A 184 -8.01 -8.48 -14.27
C SER A 184 -9.06 -8.69 -13.16
N GLU A 185 -8.66 -8.46 -11.90
CA GLU A 185 -9.53 -8.63 -10.71
C GLU A 185 -10.50 -7.45 -10.54
N TYR A 186 -10.17 -6.26 -11.05
CA TYR A 186 -10.90 -5.02 -10.77
C TYR A 186 -11.77 -4.55 -11.94
N THR A 187 -11.55 -5.05 -13.16
CA THR A 187 -12.32 -4.64 -14.36
C THR A 187 -13.80 -4.99 -14.26
N THR A 188 -14.13 -6.07 -13.53
CA THR A 188 -15.50 -6.56 -13.30
C THR A 188 -16.02 -6.28 -11.89
N ALA A 189 -15.24 -5.56 -11.07
CA ALA A 189 -15.62 -5.26 -9.69
C ALA A 189 -16.72 -4.18 -9.64
N GLU A 190 -17.61 -4.30 -8.66
CA GLU A 190 -18.66 -3.33 -8.42
C GLU A 190 -18.18 -2.23 -7.47
N PHE A 191 -17.99 -1.02 -8.01
CA PHE A 191 -17.67 0.19 -7.26
C PHE A 191 -18.82 1.20 -7.32
N TRP A 192 -18.92 2.07 -6.33
CA TRP A 192 -19.92 3.13 -6.24
C TRP A 192 -19.98 4.02 -7.49
N GLY A 193 -18.82 4.48 -7.96
CA GLY A 193 -18.71 5.28 -9.17
C GLY A 193 -18.66 4.48 -10.46
N GLY A 194 -18.66 3.16 -10.37
CA GLY A 194 -18.34 2.25 -11.47
C GLY A 194 -16.84 2.17 -11.78
N VAL A 195 -16.52 1.25 -12.69
CA VAL A 195 -15.19 1.08 -13.26
C VAL A 195 -15.11 1.87 -14.56
N ASN A 196 -14.01 2.59 -14.75
CA ASN A 196 -13.60 3.12 -16.04
C ASN A 196 -12.42 2.29 -16.56
N VAL A 197 -12.65 1.45 -17.56
CA VAL A 197 -11.62 0.58 -18.12
C VAL A 197 -10.82 1.35 -19.17
N ILE A 198 -9.50 1.40 -18.99
CA ILE A 198 -8.54 2.05 -19.88
C ILE A 198 -7.73 0.96 -20.56
N GLU A 199 -7.76 0.93 -21.90
CA GLU A 199 -6.94 -0.01 -22.64
C GLU A 199 -5.45 0.33 -22.50
N ALA A 200 -4.62 -0.69 -22.28
CA ALA A 200 -3.16 -0.54 -22.20
C ALA A 200 -2.54 -0.34 -23.59
N LYS A 201 -2.79 0.82 -24.20
CA LYS A 201 -2.25 1.23 -25.51
C LYS A 201 -1.22 2.34 -25.37
N ILE A 202 -0.25 2.33 -26.27
CA ILE A 202 0.78 3.36 -26.42
C ILE A 202 0.55 4.04 -27.77
N ASN A 203 0.39 5.36 -27.75
CA ASN A 203 0.34 6.16 -28.97
C ASN A 203 1.72 6.74 -29.32
N PRO A 204 2.40 6.22 -30.38
CA PRO A 204 3.71 6.72 -30.77
C PRO A 204 3.73 8.19 -31.21
N VAL A 205 2.59 8.73 -31.64
CA VAL A 205 2.50 10.13 -32.06
C VAL A 205 2.74 11.07 -30.88
N GLU A 206 2.15 10.74 -29.72
CA GLU A 206 2.15 11.55 -28.51
C GLU A 206 3.42 11.38 -27.65
N LEU A 207 4.18 10.29 -27.84
CA LEU A 207 5.40 10.04 -27.06
C LEU A 207 6.44 11.15 -27.20
N SER A 208 6.99 11.65 -26.09
CA SER A 208 8.15 12.53 -26.13
C SER A 208 9.37 11.81 -26.71
N VAL A 209 10.34 12.59 -27.20
CA VAL A 209 11.61 12.01 -27.68
C VAL A 209 12.31 11.21 -26.58
N GLY A 210 12.24 11.67 -25.33
CA GLY A 210 12.85 10.98 -24.19
C GLY A 210 12.22 9.61 -23.93
N GLU A 211 10.90 9.49 -24.06
CA GLU A 211 10.19 8.21 -23.94
C GLU A 211 10.56 7.25 -25.06
N PHE A 212 10.62 7.73 -26.30
CA PHE A 212 11.11 6.92 -27.42
C PHE A 212 12.53 6.40 -27.17
N LEU A 213 13.45 7.25 -26.73
CA LEU A 213 14.82 6.84 -26.45
C LEU A 213 14.87 5.75 -25.36
N ARG A 214 14.02 5.85 -24.33
CA ARG A 214 13.88 4.80 -23.31
C ARG A 214 13.33 3.50 -23.89
N LEU A 215 12.26 3.55 -24.68
CA LEU A 215 11.67 2.35 -25.32
C LEU A 215 12.66 1.67 -26.28
N LEU A 216 13.47 2.46 -26.99
CA LEU A 216 14.50 1.99 -27.91
C LEU A 216 15.79 1.56 -27.20
N ASN A 217 15.89 1.74 -25.87
CA ASN A 217 17.10 1.50 -25.09
C ASN A 217 18.32 2.25 -25.69
N ILE A 218 18.15 3.54 -25.97
CA ILE A 218 19.22 4.46 -26.38
C ILE A 218 19.52 5.35 -25.17
N ASP A 219 20.64 5.07 -24.51
CA ASP A 219 21.10 5.89 -23.38
C ASP A 219 21.64 7.26 -23.83
N GLN A 220 21.80 8.17 -22.87
CA GLN A 220 22.33 9.52 -23.12
C GLN A 220 23.81 9.56 -23.54
N SER A 221 24.55 8.45 -23.41
CA SER A 221 25.95 8.35 -23.84
C SER A 221 26.08 7.96 -25.32
N SER A 222 25.00 7.45 -25.91
CA SER A 222 24.91 7.04 -27.32
C SER A 222 24.61 8.23 -28.24
N PHE A 223 25.42 9.30 -28.15
CA PHE A 223 25.17 10.60 -28.79
C PHE A 223 24.87 10.53 -30.29
N LYS A 224 25.54 9.64 -31.02
CA LYS A 224 25.31 9.45 -32.47
C LYS A 224 23.93 8.85 -32.73
N GLN A 225 23.58 7.76 -32.04
CA GLN A 225 22.28 7.10 -32.18
C GLN A 225 21.15 8.07 -31.83
N GLU A 226 21.27 8.76 -30.70
CA GLU A 226 20.30 9.78 -30.28
C GLU A 226 20.17 10.90 -31.31
N ARG A 227 21.28 11.41 -31.84
CA ARG A 227 21.28 12.48 -32.86
C ARG A 227 20.51 12.05 -34.11
N TYR A 228 20.82 10.89 -34.68
CA TYR A 228 20.17 10.43 -35.91
C TYR A 228 18.70 10.08 -35.68
N PHE A 229 18.36 9.47 -34.54
CA PHE A 229 16.97 9.25 -34.15
C PHE A 229 16.19 10.57 -34.05
N ARG A 230 16.75 11.58 -33.36
CA ARG A 230 16.13 12.91 -33.23
C ARG A 230 15.92 13.58 -34.58
N MET A 231 16.90 13.48 -35.48
CA MET A 231 16.81 14.04 -36.82
C MET A 231 15.68 13.38 -37.63
N ALA A 232 15.64 12.04 -37.66
CA ALA A 232 14.62 11.29 -38.38
C ALA A 232 13.22 11.51 -37.79
N LEU A 233 13.07 11.42 -36.46
CA LEU A 233 11.78 11.63 -35.79
C LEU A 233 11.25 13.05 -36.00
N LYS A 234 12.11 14.08 -35.94
CA LYS A 234 11.71 15.47 -36.19
C LYS A 234 11.14 15.64 -37.60
N GLU A 235 11.78 15.02 -38.59
CA GLU A 235 11.35 15.12 -39.98
C GLU A 235 10.10 14.28 -40.25
N ALA A 236 10.00 13.07 -39.71
CA ALA A 236 8.80 12.25 -39.78
C ALA A 236 7.59 12.98 -39.16
N ARG A 237 7.76 13.62 -38.00
CA ARG A 237 6.74 14.48 -37.38
C ARG A 237 6.37 15.68 -38.23
N ARG A 238 7.35 16.32 -38.89
CA ARG A 238 7.07 17.43 -39.82
C ARG A 238 6.15 16.98 -40.95
N ARG A 239 6.41 15.80 -41.53
CA ARG A 239 5.58 15.22 -42.58
C ARG A 239 4.18 14.84 -42.08
N LEU A 240 4.08 14.35 -40.84
CA LEU A 240 2.80 14.07 -40.20
C LEU A 240 1.98 15.37 -40.04
N LEU A 241 2.59 16.42 -39.49
CA LEU A 241 1.95 17.73 -39.29
C LEU A 241 1.53 18.40 -40.59
N SER A 242 2.27 18.20 -41.68
CA SER A 242 1.90 18.72 -43.00
C SER A 242 0.83 17.88 -43.71
N GLY A 243 0.36 16.78 -43.11
CA GLY A 243 -0.58 15.84 -43.73
C GLY A 243 0.03 15.01 -44.86
N ALA A 244 1.36 14.97 -44.99
CA ALA A 244 2.05 14.21 -46.03
C ALA A 244 2.11 12.71 -45.74
N ILE A 245 1.91 12.32 -44.48
CA ILE A 245 1.82 10.93 -44.02
C ILE A 245 0.69 10.82 -42.99
N HIS A 246 0.11 9.62 -42.86
CA HIS A 246 -0.86 9.30 -41.82
C HIS A 246 -0.17 8.84 -40.51
N PRO A 247 -0.84 8.93 -39.34
CA PRO A 247 -0.27 8.53 -38.05
C PRO A 247 0.38 7.14 -38.03
N HIS A 248 -0.32 6.13 -38.58
CA HIS A 248 0.16 4.74 -38.64
C HIS A 248 1.44 4.57 -39.47
N GLN A 249 1.82 5.54 -40.30
CA GLN A 249 3.03 5.52 -41.12
C GLN A 249 4.24 6.16 -40.42
N LEU A 250 4.07 6.72 -39.22
CA LEU A 250 5.10 7.51 -38.53
C LEU A 250 6.41 6.73 -38.35
N LEU A 251 6.34 5.51 -37.80
CA LEU A 251 7.52 4.70 -37.50
C LEU A 251 8.14 4.11 -38.79
N ASP A 252 7.33 3.72 -39.77
CA ASP A 252 7.83 3.24 -41.07
C ASP A 252 8.62 4.33 -41.81
N VAL A 253 8.11 5.56 -41.80
CA VAL A 253 8.77 6.71 -42.43
C VAL A 253 10.05 7.04 -41.67
N LEU A 254 10.02 6.97 -40.33
CA LEU A 254 11.22 7.15 -39.51
C LEU A 254 12.30 6.12 -39.86
N CYS A 255 11.95 4.84 -40.01
CA CYS A 255 12.89 3.79 -40.42
C CYS A 255 13.50 4.08 -41.80
N ARG A 256 12.66 4.33 -42.82
CA ARG A 256 13.14 4.64 -44.18
C ARG A 256 14.09 5.83 -44.20
N MET A 257 13.78 6.86 -43.42
CA MET A 257 14.66 8.02 -43.28
C MET A 257 16.02 7.71 -42.67
N LEU A 258 16.08 6.81 -41.69
CA LEU A 258 17.34 6.34 -41.11
C LEU A 258 18.11 5.48 -42.11
N GLU A 259 17.44 4.62 -42.89
CA GLU A 259 18.05 3.85 -43.97
C GLU A 259 18.67 4.77 -45.03
N ASP A 260 17.92 5.79 -45.50
CA ASP A 260 18.42 6.82 -46.41
C ASP A 260 19.67 7.52 -45.85
N TYR A 261 19.69 7.81 -44.54
CA TYR A 261 20.87 8.39 -43.89
C TYR A 261 22.06 7.41 -43.88
N ALA A 262 21.81 6.12 -43.67
CA ALA A 262 22.84 5.09 -43.65
C ALA A 262 23.47 4.83 -45.04
N GLU A 263 22.70 5.03 -46.11
CA GLU A 263 23.15 4.91 -47.50
C GLU A 263 23.86 6.17 -48.03
N SER A 264 23.54 7.34 -47.48
CA SER A 264 24.11 8.61 -47.90
C SER A 264 25.61 8.75 -47.55
N ASP A 265 26.43 9.09 -48.54
CA ASP A 265 27.87 9.36 -48.39
C ASP A 265 28.19 10.41 -47.32
N ARG A 266 27.26 11.34 -47.08
CA ARG A 266 27.39 12.39 -46.05
C ARG A 266 27.55 11.82 -44.63
N TYR A 267 26.96 10.65 -44.34
CA TYR A 267 26.93 10.06 -43.00
C TYR A 267 27.66 8.72 -42.93
N ARG A 268 28.47 8.41 -43.95
CA ARG A 268 29.20 7.14 -44.08
C ARG A 268 29.99 6.75 -42.83
N ALA A 269 30.58 7.73 -42.13
CA ALA A 269 31.35 7.50 -40.90
C ALA A 269 30.51 7.01 -39.71
N ASP A 270 29.20 7.25 -39.72
CA ASP A 270 28.28 6.89 -38.63
C ASP A 270 27.29 5.79 -39.01
N ARG A 271 27.43 5.19 -40.20
CA ARG A 271 26.51 4.18 -40.75
C ARG A 271 26.14 3.08 -39.76
N SER A 272 27.12 2.54 -39.02
CA SER A 272 26.87 1.49 -38.00
C SER A 272 25.97 1.96 -36.86
N SER A 273 26.13 3.22 -36.42
CA SER A 273 25.28 3.82 -35.39
C SER A 273 23.87 4.05 -35.91
N ILE A 274 23.72 4.47 -37.16
CA ILE A 274 22.40 4.69 -37.79
C ILE A 274 21.66 3.36 -37.96
N MET A 275 22.32 2.33 -38.50
CA MET A 275 21.73 1.00 -38.62
C MET A 275 21.36 0.39 -37.26
N SER A 276 22.14 0.68 -36.21
CA SER A 276 21.76 0.28 -34.86
C SER A 276 20.45 0.94 -34.39
N VAL A 277 20.12 2.15 -34.84
CA VAL A 277 18.84 2.79 -34.53
C VAL A 277 17.72 2.14 -35.34
N VAL A 278 17.93 1.87 -36.63
CA VAL A 278 16.96 1.14 -37.48
C VAL A 278 16.54 -0.17 -36.81
N ASN A 279 17.52 -1.03 -36.48
CA ASN A 279 17.26 -2.31 -35.83
C ASN A 279 16.50 -2.16 -34.49
N LYS A 280 16.75 -1.08 -33.74
CA LYS A 280 16.05 -0.80 -32.47
C LYS A 280 14.60 -0.39 -32.70
N VAL A 281 14.31 0.39 -33.74
CA VAL A 281 12.94 0.81 -34.09
C VAL A 281 12.15 -0.38 -34.62
N GLU A 282 12.74 -1.19 -35.49
CA GLU A 282 12.14 -2.45 -35.95
C GLU A 282 11.87 -3.39 -34.77
N GLY A 283 12.86 -3.59 -33.88
CA GLY A 283 12.69 -4.41 -32.69
C GLY A 283 11.63 -3.88 -31.71
N LEU A 284 11.36 -2.57 -31.69
CA LEU A 284 10.25 -1.98 -30.94
C LEU A 284 8.90 -2.35 -31.58
N LEU A 285 8.79 -2.23 -32.90
CA LEU A 285 7.58 -2.64 -33.64
C LEU A 285 7.27 -4.12 -33.41
N ASP A 286 8.28 -4.99 -33.53
CA ASP A 286 8.11 -6.43 -33.31
C ASP A 286 7.65 -6.75 -31.89
N ARG A 287 8.24 -6.10 -30.89
CA ARG A 287 7.95 -6.39 -29.47
C ARG A 287 6.61 -5.82 -29.01
N TYR A 288 6.26 -4.63 -29.47
CA TYR A 288 5.14 -3.87 -28.91
C TYR A 288 3.96 -3.69 -29.87
N ALA A 289 3.97 -4.27 -31.07
CA ALA A 289 2.90 -4.14 -32.07
C ALA A 289 1.48 -4.24 -31.49
N HIS A 290 1.24 -5.19 -30.57
CA HIS A 290 -0.07 -5.45 -29.96
C HIS A 290 -0.58 -4.33 -29.02
N ILE A 291 0.33 -3.50 -28.49
CA ILE A 291 -0.02 -2.34 -27.65
C ILE A 291 0.15 -1.01 -28.37
N LEU A 292 0.69 -0.97 -29.60
CA LEU A 292 0.79 0.27 -30.35
C LEU A 292 -0.56 0.62 -30.99
N ASP A 293 -1.06 1.81 -30.67
CA ASP A 293 -2.22 2.41 -31.33
C ASP A 293 -1.99 3.90 -31.56
N TYR A 294 -1.84 4.27 -32.83
CA TYR A 294 -1.53 5.62 -33.27
C TYR A 294 -2.70 6.61 -33.12
N TYR A 295 -3.88 6.11 -32.76
CA TYR A 295 -5.08 6.91 -32.53
C TYR A 295 -5.57 6.82 -31.07
N ALA A 296 -4.88 6.05 -30.22
CA ALA A 296 -5.23 5.98 -28.81
C ALA A 296 -5.17 7.37 -28.16
N PRO A 297 -6.21 7.77 -27.40
CA PRO A 297 -6.23 9.05 -26.72
C PRO A 297 -5.19 9.09 -25.59
N ASP A 298 -4.82 10.30 -25.17
CA ASP A 298 -3.92 10.48 -24.03
C ASP A 298 -4.50 9.83 -22.76
N VAL A 299 -3.66 9.14 -21.98
CA VAL A 299 -4.10 8.40 -20.79
C VAL A 299 -4.72 9.32 -19.74
N VAL A 300 -4.23 10.56 -19.60
CA VAL A 300 -4.77 11.52 -18.62
C VAL A 300 -6.16 11.98 -19.06
N SER A 301 -6.37 12.15 -20.37
CA SER A 301 -7.69 12.51 -20.92
C SER A 301 -8.77 11.44 -20.73
N GLN A 302 -8.35 10.18 -20.51
CA GLN A 302 -9.25 9.05 -20.26
C GLN A 302 -9.64 8.89 -18.78
N LEU A 303 -8.98 9.60 -17.86
CA LEU A 303 -9.27 9.48 -16.42
C LEU A 303 -10.60 10.16 -16.06
N GLU A 304 -11.44 9.42 -15.35
CA GLU A 304 -12.72 9.91 -14.84
C GLU A 304 -12.65 10.14 -13.31
N LEU A 305 -13.10 11.32 -12.88
CA LEU A 305 -13.23 11.66 -11.47
C LEU A 305 -14.42 10.93 -10.84
N GLY A 306 -14.30 10.57 -9.56
CA GLY A 306 -15.33 9.82 -8.84
C GLY A 306 -15.46 8.36 -9.29
N ARG A 307 -14.52 7.86 -10.11
CA ARG A 307 -14.48 6.47 -10.61
C ARG A 307 -13.19 5.76 -10.25
N VAL A 308 -13.24 4.43 -10.34
CA VAL A 308 -12.05 3.59 -10.29
C VAL A 308 -11.58 3.35 -11.72
N ASN A 309 -10.50 4.02 -12.11
CA ASN A 309 -9.87 3.87 -13.42
C ASN A 309 -8.95 2.65 -13.39
N VAL A 310 -9.15 1.70 -14.30
CA VAL A 310 -8.43 0.43 -14.31
C VAL A 310 -7.75 0.28 -15.66
N VAL A 311 -6.41 0.24 -15.66
CA VAL A 311 -5.61 -0.18 -16.81
C VAL A 311 -5.43 -1.68 -16.70
N ASP A 312 -6.10 -2.41 -17.58
CA ASP A 312 -6.00 -3.88 -17.63
C ASP A 312 -4.68 -4.29 -18.31
N LEU A 313 -3.84 -5.01 -17.58
CA LEU A 313 -2.55 -5.52 -18.03
C LEU A 313 -2.52 -7.05 -18.15
N GLY A 314 -3.65 -7.72 -17.86
CA GLY A 314 -3.83 -9.17 -17.88
C GLY A 314 -4.65 -9.65 -19.07
#